data_AF-A0A3L7J904-F1
#
_entry.id   AF-A0A3L7J904-F1
#
_cell.length_a   1.000
_cell.length_b   1.000
_cell.length_c   1.000
_cell.angle_alpha   90.00
_cell.angle_beta   90.00
_cell.angle_gamma   90.00
#
_symmetry.space_group_name_H-M   'P 1'
#
loop_
_entity.id
_entity.type
_entity.pdbx_description
1 polymer ?
#
loop_
_entity_poly.entity_id
_entity_poly.type
_entity_poly.pdbx_seq_one_letter_code
_entity_poly.pdbx_strand_id
1 'polypeptide(L)'
;MLGNLTGWHLVVIAGVPLVVVVVVVAVIVIAVRLSRRNTPQWAKASVDPTGQLQLLAQLRDEGLLSNEEYEAKRAEVLSRN
;
A
#
# COMPACT_ATOMS: atom_id res chain seq x y z
N MET A 1 22.90 4.24 44.02
CA MET A 1 21.56 4.84 43.81
C MET A 1 21.01 4.47 42.42
N LEU A 2 21.13 3.19 42.01
CA LEU A 2 20.85 2.70 40.65
C LEU A 2 19.56 1.86 40.57
N GLY A 3 18.81 1.73 41.68
CA GLY A 3 17.65 0.85 41.80
C GLY A 3 16.34 1.42 41.23
N ASN A 4 16.34 2.64 40.68
CA ASN A 4 15.14 3.30 40.14
C ASN A 4 15.10 3.36 38.61
N LEU A 5 16.08 2.76 37.90
CA LEU A 5 16.13 2.71 36.43
C LEU A 5 15.71 1.35 35.85
N THR A 6 15.54 0.32 36.68
CA THR A 6 15.55 -1.07 36.19
C THR A 6 14.18 -1.69 35.99
N GLY A 7 13.13 -1.23 36.67
CA GLY A 7 11.79 -1.83 36.56
C GLY A 7 10.86 -1.08 35.62
N TRP A 8 10.51 0.16 36.00
CA TRP A 8 9.47 0.92 35.32
C TRP A 8 9.92 1.53 34.00
N HIS A 9 11.20 1.92 33.86
CA HIS A 9 11.73 2.41 32.59
C HIS A 9 11.72 1.30 31.54
N LEU A 10 12.04 0.05 31.88
CA LEU A 10 11.96 -1.06 30.92
C LEU A 10 10.52 -1.29 30.46
N VAL A 11 9.54 -1.15 31.35
CA VAL A 11 8.11 -1.23 30.99
C VAL A 11 7.71 -0.10 30.05
N VAL A 12 8.20 1.13 30.27
CA VAL A 12 7.92 2.26 29.38
C VAL A 12 8.65 2.11 28.05
N ILE A 13 9.94 1.74 28.06
CA ILE A 13 10.78 1.55 26.87
C ILE A 13 10.27 0.40 26.00
N ALA A 14 9.73 -0.68 26.59
CA ALA A 14 9.14 -1.79 25.83
C ALA A 14 7.66 -1.55 25.47
N GLY A 15 6.91 -0.86 26.34
CA GLY A 15 5.49 -0.62 26.14
C GLY A 15 5.20 0.43 25.06
N VAL A 16 5.96 1.52 25.02
CA VAL A 16 5.80 2.59 24.02
C VAL A 16 5.97 2.08 22.58
N PRO A 17 7.03 1.33 22.21
CA PRO A 17 7.14 0.82 20.85
C PRO A 17 6.03 -0.17 20.51
N LEU A 18 5.56 -0.97 21.47
CA LEU A 18 4.41 -1.86 21.25
C LEU A 18 3.15 -1.06 20.88
N VAL A 19 2.85 0.00 21.63
CA VAL A 19 1.70 0.88 21.35
C VAL A 19 1.85 1.56 19.99
N VAL A 20 3.05 2.06 19.66
CA VAL A 20 3.33 2.67 18.36
C VAL A 20 3.08 1.68 17.22
N VAL A 21 3.56 0.43 17.34
CA VAL A 21 3.32 -0.62 16.34
C VAL A 21 1.82 -0.88 16.16
N VAL A 22 1.06 -0.98 17.25
CA VAL A 22 -0.40 -1.19 17.19
C VAL A 22 -1.10 -0.02 16.49
N VAL A 23 -0.71 1.23 16.81
CA VAL A 23 -1.27 2.43 16.18
C VAL A 23 -0.93 2.45 14.69
N VAL A 24 0.31 2.15 14.30
CA VAL A 24 0.72 2.10 12.89
C VAL A 24 -0.09 1.04 12.13
N VAL A 25 -0.23 -0.17 12.69
CA VAL A 25 -1.06 -1.23 12.09
C VAL A 25 -2.51 -0.77 11.96
N ALA A 26 -3.09 -0.15 12.99
CA ALA A 26 -4.45 0.36 12.95
C ALA A 26 -4.62 1.42 11.86
N VAL A 27 -3.68 2.37 11.73
CA VAL A 27 -3.69 3.40 10.69
C VAL A 27 -3.60 2.77 9.31
N ILE A 28 -2.72 1.80 9.09
CA ILE A 28 -2.60 1.08 7.81
C ILE A 28 -3.91 0.36 7.49
N VAL A 29 -4.49 -0.36 8.45
CA VAL A 29 -5.76 -1.08 8.27
C VAL A 29 -6.89 -0.10 7.94
N ILE A 30 -6.96 1.04 8.62
CA ILE A 30 -7.96 2.09 8.37
C ILE A 30 -7.73 2.69 6.98
N ALA A 31 -6.50 3.02 6.61
CA ALA A 31 -6.15 3.55 5.30
C ALA A 31 -6.50 2.57 4.18
N VAL A 32 -6.20 1.28 4.34
CA VAL A 32 -6.58 0.23 3.39
C VAL A 32 -8.09 0.04 3.33
N ARG A 33 -8.79 0.07 4.47
CA ARG A 33 -10.27 -0.01 4.52
C ARG A 33 -10.92 1.19 3.87
N LEU A 34 -10.41 2.40 4.10
CA LEU A 34 -10.89 3.61 3.44
C LEU A 34 -10.57 3.57 1.95
N SER A 35 -9.37 3.15 1.57
CA SER A 35 -8.96 3.02 0.16
C SER A 35 -9.78 1.97 -0.58
N ARG A 36 -10.12 0.85 0.07
CA ARG A 36 -11.06 -0.16 -0.47
C ARG A 36 -12.51 0.34 -0.55
N ARG A 37 -12.97 1.17 0.38
CA ARG A 37 -14.30 1.80 0.29
C ARG A 37 -14.34 2.88 -0.79
N ASN A 38 -13.21 3.54 -0.96
CA ASN A 38 -12.99 4.55 -1.97
C ASN A 38 -12.44 3.95 -3.25
N THR A 39 -12.51 2.63 -3.51
CA THR A 39 -12.19 2.12 -4.85
C THR A 39 -13.07 2.89 -5.83
N PRO A 40 -12.48 3.74 -6.70
CA PRO A 40 -13.30 4.38 -7.71
C PRO A 40 -13.97 3.32 -8.59
N GLN A 41 -14.95 3.76 -9.35
CA GLN A 41 -15.72 3.00 -10.33
C GLN A 41 -14.89 2.32 -11.45
N TRP A 42 -13.55 2.34 -11.41
CA TRP A 42 -12.62 1.75 -12.38
C TRP A 42 -12.63 0.22 -12.40
N ALA A 43 -13.10 -0.45 -11.34
CA ALA A 43 -13.32 -1.90 -11.37
C ALA A 43 -14.46 -2.33 -12.32
N LYS A 44 -15.29 -1.40 -12.82
CA LYS A 44 -16.26 -1.64 -13.91
C LYS A 44 -15.73 -1.27 -15.31
N ALA A 45 -14.50 -0.75 -15.43
CA ALA A 45 -13.89 -0.38 -16.70
C ALA A 45 -13.21 -1.58 -17.40
N SER A 46 -13.76 -2.79 -17.27
CA SER A 46 -13.26 -3.98 -17.95
C SER A 46 -13.58 -4.01 -19.45
N VAL A 47 -13.91 -2.89 -20.08
CA VAL A 47 -14.19 -2.80 -21.53
C VAL A 47 -13.52 -1.60 -22.21
N ASP A 48 -12.71 -0.79 -21.51
CA ASP A 48 -11.98 0.31 -22.15
C ASP A 48 -10.46 0.05 -22.16
N PRO A 49 -9.88 -0.40 -23.29
CA PRO A 49 -8.44 -0.65 -23.44
C PRO A 49 -7.60 0.58 -23.11
N THR A 50 -8.13 1.78 -23.37
CA THR A 50 -7.41 3.04 -23.16
C THR A 50 -7.20 3.34 -21.68
N GLY A 51 -8.21 3.04 -20.84
CA GLY A 51 -8.13 3.20 -19.38
C GLY A 51 -7.14 2.23 -18.72
N GLN A 52 -7.02 1.01 -19.26
CA GLN A 52 -6.05 0.02 -18.76
C GLN A 52 -4.61 0.42 -19.06
N LEU A 53 -4.36 0.97 -20.26
CA LEU A 53 -3.03 1.48 -20.64
C LEU A 53 -2.60 2.66 -19.75
N GLN A 54 -3.54 3.55 -19.41
CA GLN A 54 -3.28 4.69 -18.54
C GLN A 54 -2.96 4.27 -17.10
N LEU A 55 -3.68 3.25 -16.58
CA LEU A 55 -3.39 2.66 -15.27
C LEU A 55 -2.00 2.00 -15.25
N LEU A 56 -1.64 1.25 -16.30
CA LEU A 56 -0.32 0.63 -16.42
C LEU A 56 0.80 1.69 -16.44
N ALA A 57 0.58 2.82 -17.12
CA ALA A 57 1.54 3.92 -17.15
C ALA A 57 1.71 4.56 -15.77
N GLN A 58 0.60 4.77 -15.06
CA GLN A 58 0.62 5.31 -13.70
C GLN A 58 1.35 4.38 -12.72
N LEU A 59 1.11 3.08 -12.78
CA LEU A 59 1.78 2.11 -11.91
C LEU A 59 3.29 1.99 -12.19
N ARG A 60 3.72 2.17 -13.45
CA ARG A 60 5.14 2.31 -13.80
C ARG A 60 5.74 3.59 -13.20
N ASP A 61 5.04 4.71 -13.32
CA ASP A 61 5.51 6.01 -12.82
C ASP A 61 5.58 6.04 -11.27
N GLU A 62 4.74 5.26 -10.59
CA GLU A 62 4.81 5.01 -9.15
C GLU A 62 5.92 4.02 -8.74
N GLY A 63 6.64 3.44 -9.72
CA GLY A 63 7.70 2.45 -9.48
C GLY A 63 7.20 1.09 -9.03
N LEU A 64 5.89 0.82 -9.14
CA LEU A 64 5.27 -0.46 -8.79
C LEU A 64 5.40 -1.51 -9.90
N LEU A 65 5.70 -1.10 -11.13
CA LEU A 65 6.06 -1.99 -12.23
C LEU A 65 7.44 -1.65 -12.77
N SER A 66 8.22 -2.70 -13.03
CA SER A 66 9.42 -2.58 -13.87
C SER A 66 9.02 -2.28 -15.31
N ASN A 67 9.91 -1.61 -16.07
CA ASN A 67 9.70 -1.32 -17.48
C ASN A 67 9.36 -2.59 -18.29
N GLU A 68 9.99 -3.72 -17.95
CA GLU A 68 9.76 -5.01 -18.61
C GLU A 68 8.34 -5.54 -18.39
N GLU A 69 7.83 -5.42 -17.15
CA GLU A 69 6.48 -5.86 -16.79
C GLU A 69 5.41 -4.94 -17.38
N TYR A 70 5.71 -3.63 -17.48
CA TYR A 70 4.86 -2.67 -18.16
C TYR A 70 4.71 -2.99 -19.65
N GLU A 71 5.81 -3.29 -20.35
CA GLU A 71 5.76 -3.62 -21.78
C GLU A 71 5.02 -4.94 -22.03
N ALA A 72 5.26 -5.97 -21.21
CA ALA A 72 4.55 -7.24 -21.31
C ALA A 72 3.03 -7.07 -21.15
N LYS A 73 2.59 -6.31 -20.13
CA LYS A 73 1.16 -6.04 -19.91
C LYS A 73 0.55 -5.13 -20.97
N ARG A 74 1.31 -4.15 -21.47
CA ARG A 74 0.87 -3.29 -22.57
C ARG A 74 0.62 -4.10 -23.84
N ALA A 75 1.52 -5.03 -24.18
CA ALA A 75 1.36 -5.92 -25.33
C ALA A 75 0.16 -6.86 -25.17
N GLU A 76 -0.08 -7.38 -23.96
CA GLU A 76 -1.26 -8.21 -23.66
C GLU A 76 -2.58 -7.44 -23.85
N VAL A 77 -2.64 -6.20 -23.34
CA VAL A 77 -3.82 -5.33 -23.49
C VAL A 77 -4.07 -4.95 -24.94
N LEU A 78 -3.02 -4.67 -25.72
CA LEU A 78 -3.10 -4.40 -27.15
C LEU A 78 -3.51 -5.62 -27.98
N SER A 79 -3.10 -6.83 -27.57
CA SER A 79 -3.44 -8.09 -28.26
C SER A 79 -4.89 -8.53 -28.02
N ARG A 80 -5.48 -8.14 -26.89
CA ARG A 80 -6.85 -8.49 -26.51
C ARG A 80 -7.92 -7.62 -27.20
N ASN A 81 -7.54 -6.48 -27.79
CA ASN A 81 -8.44 -5.53 -28.46
C ASN A 81 -8.34 -5.63 -29.97
#